data_AF-A0A9X1SJ07-F1
#
_entry.id   AF-A0A9X1SJ07-F1
#
_cell.length_a   1.000
_cell.length_b   1.000
_cell.length_c   1.000
_cell.angle_alpha   90.00
_cell.angle_beta   90.00
_cell.angle_gamma   90.00
#
_symmetry.space_group_name_H-M   'P 1'
#
loop_
_entity.id
_entity.type
_entity.pdbx_description
1 polymer ?
#
loop_
_entity_poly.entity_id
_entity_poly.type
_entity_poly.pdbx_seq_one_letter_code
_entity_poly.pdbx_strand_id
1 'polypeptide(L)'
;MNAPPTSFFSHLQRLLRLIACVVAPTFLFLVAVIVLAWQFTEFSSRQEILSLTSFLVIMSLSALAFNWSRATHTFASEATRRRIYFAGIDLFLASMLALIASCFAWLQSTPAPAILREFIPIDFQAGAQQYILSLWFWTHWIFLLLALLMTLGAIMSIVLAIQWPNEAS
;
A
#
# COMPACT_ATOMS: atom_id res chain seq x y z
N MET A 1 36.55 19.07 26.83
CA MET A 1 35.83 18.22 25.85
C MET A 1 35.30 19.14 24.76
N ASN A 2 35.97 19.18 23.60
CA ASN A 2 35.58 20.06 22.51
C ASN A 2 34.44 19.41 21.75
N ALA A 3 33.27 20.05 21.72
CA ALA A 3 32.18 19.65 20.84
C ALA A 3 32.69 19.69 19.39
N PRO A 4 32.43 18.65 18.57
CA PRO A 4 32.86 18.67 17.18
C PRO A 4 32.19 19.85 16.45
N PRO A 5 32.91 20.57 15.57
CA PRO A 5 32.34 21.67 14.81
C PRO A 5 31.18 21.12 13.96
N THR A 6 29.98 21.63 14.20
CA THR A 6 28.79 21.38 13.38
C THR A 6 29.06 21.94 11.99
N SER A 7 29.60 21.09 11.12
CA SER A 7 29.97 21.45 9.76
C SER A 7 28.72 21.81 8.96
N PHE A 8 28.84 22.72 7.99
CA PHE A 8 27.79 23.06 7.01
C PHE A 8 27.08 21.81 6.43
N PHE A 9 27.82 20.70 6.30
CA PHE A 9 27.32 19.38 5.96
C PHE A 9 26.19 18.88 6.88
N SER A 10 26.31 19.06 8.20
CA SER A 10 25.29 18.67 9.17
C SER A 10 23.98 19.45 9.02
N HIS A 11 24.07 20.75 8.71
CA HIS A 11 22.90 21.58 8.41
C HIS A 11 22.24 21.19 7.08
N LEU A 12 23.04 20.96 6.03
CA LEU A 12 22.55 20.49 4.74
C LEU A 12 21.88 19.11 4.83
N GLN A 13 22.46 18.18 5.60
CA GLN A 13 21.87 16.85 5.84
C GLN A 13 20.52 16.94 6.56
N ARG A 14 20.40 17.88 7.51
CA ARG A 14 19.16 18.13 8.24
C ARG A 14 18.09 18.72 7.33
N LEU A 15 18.48 19.67 6.47
CA LEU A 15 17.60 20.27 5.47
C LEU A 15 17.10 19.23 4.45
N LEU A 16 18.01 18.41 3.91
CA LEU A 16 17.67 17.33 2.98
C LEU A 16 16.75 16.28 3.62
N ARG A 17 16.97 15.91 4.89
CA ARG A 17 16.05 15.03 5.61
C ARG A 17 14.67 15.66 5.78
N LEU A 18 14.60 16.96 6.04
CA LEU A 18 13.34 17.67 6.22
C LEU A 18 12.57 17.77 4.89
N ILE A 19 13.27 18.13 3.81
CA ILE A 19 12.72 18.11 2.45
C ILE A 19 12.25 16.71 2.08
N ALA A 20 13.06 15.67 2.31
CA ALA A 20 12.66 14.29 2.05
C ALA A 20 11.45 13.86 2.90
N CYS A 21 11.37 14.29 4.17
CA CYS A 21 10.23 14.00 5.04
C CYS A 21 8.93 14.66 4.56
N VAL A 22 9.00 15.80 3.87
CA VAL A 22 7.80 16.49 3.37
C VAL A 22 7.48 16.03 1.94
N VAL A 23 8.47 15.97 1.07
CA VAL A 23 8.30 15.69 -0.36
C VAL A 23 8.02 14.21 -0.62
N ALA A 24 8.70 13.28 0.08
CA ALA A 24 8.53 11.85 -0.20
C ALA A 24 7.09 11.36 0.04
N PRO A 25 6.41 11.70 1.16
CA PRO A 25 5.02 11.30 1.38
C PRO A 25 4.06 11.91 0.35
N THR A 26 4.25 13.17 -0.03
CA THR A 26 3.39 13.83 -1.03
C THR A 26 3.58 13.22 -2.42
N PHE A 27 4.83 12.99 -2.82
CA PHE A 27 5.16 12.34 -4.09
C PHE A 27 4.60 10.91 -4.14
N LEU A 28 4.72 10.18 -3.05
CA LEU A 28 4.21 8.83 -2.92
C LEU A 28 2.68 8.75 -2.87
N PHE A 29 2.00 9.71 -2.25
CA PHE A 29 0.56 9.85 -2.36
C PHE A 29 0.14 10.02 -3.82
N LEU A 30 0.86 10.87 -4.55
CA LEU A 30 0.61 11.12 -5.96
C LEU A 30 0.79 9.85 -6.81
N VAL A 31 1.87 9.09 -6.56
CA VAL A 31 2.09 7.77 -7.20
C VAL A 31 0.98 6.79 -6.86
N ALA A 32 0.58 6.70 -5.58
CA ALA A 32 -0.49 5.81 -5.15
C ALA A 32 -1.82 6.16 -5.85
N VAL A 33 -2.19 7.45 -5.89
CA VAL A 33 -3.41 7.92 -6.57
C VAL A 33 -3.36 7.63 -8.07
N ILE A 34 -2.22 7.85 -8.73
CA ILE A 34 -2.07 7.55 -10.17
C ILE A 34 -2.24 6.05 -10.42
N VAL A 35 -1.57 5.20 -9.63
CA VAL A 35 -1.65 3.73 -9.78
C VAL A 35 -3.07 3.23 -9.54
N LEU A 36 -3.75 3.77 -8.52
CA LEU A 36 -5.14 3.45 -8.20
C LEU A 36 -6.12 3.95 -9.27
N ALA A 37 -5.93 5.16 -9.79
CA ALA A 37 -6.73 5.69 -10.90
C ALA A 37 -6.54 4.86 -12.17
N TRP A 38 -5.31 4.39 -12.42
CA TRP A 38 -5.02 3.51 -13.54
C TRP A 38 -5.74 2.16 -13.39
N GLN A 39 -5.93 1.64 -12.17
CA GLN A 39 -6.72 0.41 -11.96
C GLN A 39 -8.17 0.53 -12.45
N PHE A 40 -8.77 1.72 -12.43
CA PHE A 40 -10.13 1.91 -12.96
C PHE A 40 -10.19 1.86 -14.49
N THR A 41 -9.09 2.15 -15.19
CA THR A 41 -9.04 1.94 -16.65
C THR A 41 -9.04 0.46 -17.04
N GLU A 42 -8.69 -0.42 -16.09
CA GLU A 42 -8.63 -1.87 -16.25
C GLU A 42 -10.00 -2.56 -16.23
N PHE A 43 -11.04 -1.88 -15.71
CA PHE A 43 -12.44 -2.33 -15.85
C PHE A 43 -12.84 -2.57 -17.32
N SER A 44 -12.11 -1.92 -18.25
CA SER A 44 -12.28 -2.10 -19.69
C SER A 44 -11.32 -3.10 -20.34
N SER A 45 -10.18 -3.46 -19.73
CA SER A 45 -9.10 -4.22 -20.41
C SER A 45 -8.73 -5.60 -19.83
N ARG A 46 -9.24 -5.99 -18.64
CA ARG A 46 -8.95 -7.30 -18.00
C ARG A 46 -7.47 -7.69 -17.92
N GLN A 47 -6.55 -6.71 -17.85
CA GLN A 47 -5.14 -7.02 -17.62
C GLN A 47 -4.92 -7.31 -16.12
N GLU A 48 -3.98 -8.20 -15.80
CA GLU A 48 -3.75 -8.66 -14.42
C GLU A 48 -2.60 -7.94 -13.71
N ILE A 49 -1.84 -7.17 -14.50
CA ILE A 49 -0.54 -6.60 -14.15
C ILE A 49 -0.68 -5.56 -13.04
N LEU A 50 -1.80 -4.86 -12.94
CA LEU A 50 -1.95 -3.74 -12.00
C LEU A 50 -2.16 -4.16 -10.55
N SER A 51 -2.74 -5.32 -10.25
CA SER A 51 -2.95 -5.78 -8.85
C SER A 51 -1.63 -6.00 -8.10
N LEU A 52 -0.67 -6.65 -8.76
CA LEU A 52 0.69 -6.83 -8.27
C LEU A 52 1.43 -5.49 -8.14
N THR A 53 1.18 -4.57 -9.07
CA THR A 53 1.77 -3.23 -9.06
C THR A 53 1.29 -2.44 -7.83
N SER A 54 0.00 -2.52 -7.49
CA SER A 54 -0.56 -1.93 -6.27
C SER A 54 0.06 -2.52 -5.00
N PHE A 55 0.26 -3.84 -4.94
CA PHE A 55 1.00 -4.46 -3.84
C PHE A 55 2.40 -3.85 -3.67
N LEU A 56 3.20 -3.76 -4.75
CA LEU A 56 4.56 -3.24 -4.68
C LEU A 56 4.61 -1.78 -4.24
N VAL A 57 3.69 -0.97 -4.73
CA VAL A 57 3.58 0.45 -4.36
C VAL A 57 3.24 0.57 -2.87
N ILE A 58 2.18 -0.10 -2.40
CA ILE A 58 1.74 -0.02 -1.00
C ILE A 58 2.80 -0.59 -0.05
N MET A 59 3.49 -1.67 -0.42
CA MET A 59 4.65 -2.20 0.34
C MET A 59 5.76 -1.15 0.48
N SER A 60 6.06 -0.44 -0.61
CA SER A 60 7.07 0.62 -0.61
C SER A 60 6.67 1.78 0.31
N LEU A 61 5.37 2.12 0.35
CA LEU A 61 4.82 3.11 1.28
C LEU A 61 4.99 2.67 2.73
N SER A 62 4.69 1.41 3.03
CA SER A 62 4.87 0.84 4.38
C SER A 62 6.34 0.90 4.82
N ALA A 63 7.26 0.47 3.96
CA ALA A 63 8.68 0.54 4.22
C ALA A 63 9.16 1.99 4.45
N LEU A 64 8.66 2.94 3.67
CA LEU A 64 8.95 4.36 3.89
C LEU A 64 8.41 4.82 5.26
N ALA A 65 7.16 4.51 5.60
CA ALA A 65 6.56 4.93 6.86
C ALA A 65 7.34 4.41 8.07
N PHE A 66 7.80 3.16 8.05
CA PHE A 66 8.67 2.62 9.10
C PHE A 66 10.02 3.33 9.17
N ASN A 67 10.66 3.56 8.03
CA ASN A 67 11.92 4.31 7.97
C ASN A 67 11.73 5.75 8.47
N TRP A 68 10.58 6.35 8.18
CA TRP A 68 10.26 7.70 8.57
C TRP A 68 10.02 7.83 10.08
N SER A 69 9.29 6.89 10.69
CA SER A 69 9.12 6.81 12.14
C SER A 69 10.44 6.67 12.89
N ARG A 70 11.42 5.97 12.29
CA ARG A 70 12.79 5.85 12.81
C ARG A 70 13.61 7.13 12.63
N ALA A 71 13.58 7.72 11.43
CA ALA A 71 14.41 8.88 11.08
C ALA A 71 13.99 10.18 11.78
N THR A 72 12.73 10.28 12.22
CA THR A 72 12.15 11.46 12.86
C THR A 72 12.36 11.54 14.38
N HIS A 73 13.05 10.59 15.00
CA HIS A 73 13.30 10.55 16.45
C HIS A 73 13.86 11.87 17.01
N THR A 74 14.65 12.60 16.23
CA THR A 74 15.33 13.83 16.67
C THR A 74 14.50 15.11 16.56
N PHE A 75 13.34 15.10 15.90
CA PHE A 75 12.58 16.32 15.62
C PHE A 75 11.04 16.17 15.60
N ALA A 76 10.49 14.95 15.73
CA ALA A 76 9.06 14.73 15.88
C ALA A 76 8.71 14.21 17.28
N SER A 77 7.52 14.55 17.77
CA SER A 77 7.00 14.04 19.05
C SER A 77 6.86 12.52 19.02
N GLU A 78 6.91 11.89 20.19
CA GLU A 78 6.67 10.44 20.33
C GLU A 78 5.28 10.05 19.82
N ALA A 79 4.27 10.90 20.05
CA ALA A 79 2.91 10.71 19.55
C ALA A 79 2.86 10.69 18.01
N THR A 80 3.53 11.64 17.34
CA THR A 80 3.63 11.69 15.87
C THR A 80 4.34 10.45 15.33
N ARG A 81 5.44 10.04 15.96
CA ARG A 81 6.20 8.84 15.55
C ARG A 81 5.39 7.56 15.67
N ARG A 82 4.62 7.43 16.75
CA ARG A 82 3.73 6.29 17.00
C ARG A 82 2.60 6.24 15.98
N ARG A 83 2.00 7.39 15.61
CA ARG A 83 1.00 7.48 14.53
C ARG A 83 1.56 7.05 13.18
N ILE A 84 2.74 7.56 12.80
CA ILE A 84 3.41 7.19 11.54
C ILE A 84 3.74 5.68 11.52
N TYR A 85 4.16 5.12 12.66
CA TYR A 85 4.42 3.68 12.78
C TYR A 85 3.16 2.84 12.56
N PHE A 86 2.04 3.19 13.22
CA PHE A 86 0.78 2.49 13.02
C PHE A 86 0.25 2.62 11.59
N ALA A 87 0.38 3.80 10.97
CA ALA A 87 0.05 3.95 9.56
C ALA A 87 0.95 3.08 8.65
N GLY A 88 2.22 2.88 9.02
CA GLY A 88 3.11 1.92 8.35
C GLY A 88 2.61 0.46 8.45
N ILE A 89 2.07 0.07 9.61
CA ILE A 89 1.42 -1.23 9.80
C ILE A 89 0.16 -1.33 8.93
N ASP A 90 -0.68 -0.31 8.92
CA ASP A 90 -1.92 -0.32 8.11
C ASP A 90 -1.61 -0.43 6.62
N LEU A 91 -0.57 0.27 6.14
CA LEU A 91 -0.07 0.13 4.77
C LEU A 91 0.48 -1.29 4.51
N PHE A 92 1.17 -1.90 5.47
CA PHE A 92 1.62 -3.28 5.33
C PHE A 92 0.43 -4.23 5.17
N LEU A 93 -0.59 -4.13 6.03
CA LEU A 93 -1.81 -4.94 5.90
C LEU A 93 -2.50 -4.68 4.56
N ALA A 94 -2.64 -3.42 4.15
CA ALA A 94 -3.23 -3.07 2.85
C ALA A 94 -2.49 -3.72 1.68
N SER A 95 -1.16 -3.75 1.73
CA SER A 95 -0.37 -4.43 0.69
C SER A 95 -0.59 -5.95 0.69
N MET A 96 -0.71 -6.59 1.86
CA MET A 96 -1.02 -8.02 1.94
C MET A 96 -2.40 -8.32 1.37
N LEU A 97 -3.40 -7.45 1.60
CA LEU A 97 -4.72 -7.56 0.98
C LEU A 97 -4.64 -7.42 -0.55
N ALA A 98 -3.84 -6.49 -1.06
CA ALA A 98 -3.59 -6.34 -2.50
C ALA A 98 -2.88 -7.56 -3.11
N LEU A 99 -1.96 -8.20 -2.38
CA LEU A 99 -1.31 -9.45 -2.80
C LEU A 99 -2.32 -10.60 -2.86
N ILE A 100 -3.18 -10.74 -1.84
CA ILE A 100 -4.26 -11.74 -1.84
C ILE A 100 -5.21 -11.50 -3.02
N ALA A 101 -5.60 -10.24 -3.29
CA ALA A 101 -6.40 -9.89 -4.46
C ALA A 101 -5.69 -10.32 -5.76
N SER A 102 -4.38 -10.10 -5.86
CA SER A 102 -3.58 -10.51 -7.03
C SER A 102 -3.60 -12.04 -7.22
N CYS A 103 -3.53 -12.82 -6.14
CA CYS A 103 -3.64 -14.27 -6.20
C CYS A 103 -5.02 -14.72 -6.73
N PHE A 104 -6.12 -14.07 -6.33
CA PHE A 104 -7.45 -14.38 -6.85
C PHE A 104 -7.61 -14.02 -8.33
N ALA A 105 -7.03 -12.91 -8.77
CA ALA A 105 -6.98 -12.59 -10.19
C ALA A 105 -6.21 -13.66 -10.97
N TRP A 106 -5.04 -14.06 -10.48
CA TRP A 106 -4.23 -15.12 -11.10
C TRP A 106 -4.95 -16.48 -11.17
N LEU A 107 -5.71 -16.85 -10.13
CA LEU A 107 -6.55 -18.05 -10.14
C LEU A 107 -7.68 -17.98 -11.17
N GLN A 108 -8.16 -16.77 -11.49
CA GLN A 108 -9.19 -16.56 -12.50
C GLN A 108 -8.65 -16.72 -13.93
N SER A 109 -7.40 -16.35 -14.20
CA SER A 109 -6.77 -16.49 -15.53
C SER A 109 -6.10 -17.83 -15.77
N THR A 110 -5.73 -18.56 -14.71
CA THR A 110 -5.20 -19.91 -14.89
C THR A 110 -6.34 -20.88 -15.26
N PRO A 111 -6.18 -21.70 -16.30
CA PRO A 111 -7.14 -22.75 -16.59
C PRO A 111 -7.23 -23.65 -15.35
N ALA A 112 -8.46 -23.90 -14.89
CA ALA A 112 -8.75 -24.59 -13.63
C ALA A 112 -7.79 -25.78 -13.40
N PRO A 113 -7.15 -25.87 -12.22
CA PRO A 113 -6.17 -26.91 -11.95
C PRO A 113 -6.78 -28.28 -12.24
N ALA A 114 -6.03 -29.17 -12.91
CA ALA A 114 -6.52 -30.48 -13.37
C ALA A 114 -7.22 -31.29 -12.28
N ILE A 115 -6.84 -31.08 -11.02
CA ILE A 115 -7.45 -31.65 -9.82
C ILE A 115 -8.95 -31.31 -9.73
N LEU A 116 -9.37 -30.07 -10.00
CA LEU A 116 -10.80 -29.68 -9.99
C LEU A 116 -11.59 -30.28 -11.17
N ARG A 117 -10.93 -30.60 -12.29
CA ARG A 117 -11.59 -31.25 -13.44
C ARG A 117 -11.90 -32.72 -13.19
N GLU A 118 -11.12 -33.38 -12.32
CA GLU A 118 -11.26 -34.81 -12.01
C GLU A 118 -12.41 -35.11 -11.05
N PHE A 119 -12.76 -34.15 -10.17
CA PHE A 119 -13.80 -34.34 -9.14
C PHE A 119 -15.18 -33.75 -9.50
N ILE A 120 -15.32 -33.04 -10.62
CA ILE A 120 -16.57 -32.37 -11.00
C ILE A 120 -17.13 -33.01 -12.30
N PRO A 121 -18.31 -33.67 -12.26
CA PRO A 121 -18.91 -34.31 -13.42
C PRO A 121 -19.24 -33.31 -14.54
N ILE A 122 -19.03 -33.74 -15.78
CA ILE A 122 -19.02 -32.92 -17.02
C ILE A 122 -20.34 -32.16 -17.23
N ASP A 123 -21.48 -32.72 -16.83
CA ASP A 123 -22.80 -32.10 -16.99
C ASP A 123 -23.07 -30.97 -15.96
N PHE A 124 -22.30 -30.91 -14.87
CA PHE A 124 -22.37 -29.87 -13.83
C PHE A 124 -21.24 -28.83 -13.94
N GLN A 125 -20.25 -29.09 -14.81
CA GLN A 125 -19.04 -28.25 -14.94
C GLN A 125 -19.36 -26.84 -15.45
N ALA A 126 -20.24 -26.68 -16.43
CA ALA A 126 -20.48 -25.36 -17.04
C ALA A 126 -21.08 -24.34 -16.04
N GLY A 127 -22.08 -24.78 -15.25
CA GLY A 127 -22.71 -23.94 -14.23
C GLY A 127 -21.78 -23.69 -13.04
N ALA A 128 -21.23 -24.75 -12.44
CA ALA A 128 -20.37 -24.64 -11.26
C ALA A 128 -19.09 -23.83 -11.54
N GLN A 129 -18.49 -23.99 -12.72
CA GLN A 129 -17.31 -23.22 -13.12
C GLN A 129 -17.62 -21.72 -13.26
N GLN A 130 -18.78 -21.36 -13.80
CA GLN A 130 -19.19 -19.96 -13.91
C GLN A 130 -19.46 -19.31 -12.54
N TYR A 131 -20.04 -20.07 -11.59
CA TYR A 131 -20.18 -19.61 -10.20
C TYR A 131 -18.84 -19.40 -9.51
N ILE A 132 -17.89 -20.33 -9.65
CA ILE A 132 -16.56 -20.24 -9.04
C ILE A 132 -15.77 -19.04 -9.62
N LEU A 133 -15.81 -18.83 -10.93
CA LEU A 133 -15.16 -17.68 -11.57
C LEU A 133 -15.77 -16.35 -11.11
N SER A 134 -17.10 -16.30 -10.95
CA SER A 134 -17.80 -15.13 -10.41
C SER A 134 -17.41 -14.87 -8.95
N LEU A 135 -17.31 -15.93 -8.14
CA LEU A 135 -16.86 -15.84 -6.75
C LEU A 135 -15.44 -15.26 -6.66
N TRP A 136 -14.49 -15.76 -7.44
CA TRP A 136 -13.11 -15.27 -7.46
C TRP A 136 -13.03 -13.81 -7.92
N PHE A 137 -13.80 -13.45 -8.94
CA PHE A 137 -13.90 -12.06 -9.41
C PHE A 137 -14.36 -11.12 -8.30
N TRP A 138 -15.49 -11.41 -7.63
CA TRP A 138 -15.98 -10.56 -6.55
C TRP A 138 -15.04 -10.53 -5.35
N THR A 139 -14.43 -11.68 -5.01
CA THR A 139 -13.45 -11.76 -3.93
C THR A 139 -12.25 -10.86 -4.22
N HIS A 140 -11.69 -10.92 -5.43
CA HIS A 140 -10.61 -10.03 -5.86
C HIS A 140 -10.95 -8.55 -5.61
N TRP A 141 -12.10 -8.08 -6.10
CA TRP A 141 -12.50 -6.67 -5.97
C TRP A 141 -12.77 -6.24 -4.53
N ILE A 142 -13.31 -7.12 -3.69
CA ILE A 142 -13.53 -6.84 -2.26
C ILE A 142 -12.18 -6.63 -1.56
N PHE A 143 -11.21 -7.53 -1.76
CA PHE A 143 -9.88 -7.40 -1.16
C PHE A 143 -9.15 -6.15 -1.67
N LEU A 144 -9.28 -5.84 -2.96
CA LEU A 144 -8.70 -4.64 -3.56
C LEU A 144 -9.33 -3.35 -3.00
N LEU A 145 -10.65 -3.31 -2.81
CA LEU A 145 -11.35 -2.19 -2.19
C LEU A 145 -10.93 -2.00 -0.74
N LEU A 146 -10.81 -3.08 0.04
CA LEU A 146 -10.32 -3.02 1.42
C LEU A 146 -8.88 -2.49 1.47
N ALA A 147 -8.01 -2.98 0.60
CA ALA A 147 -6.63 -2.49 0.48
C ALA A 147 -6.60 -0.98 0.18
N LEU A 148 -7.46 -0.52 -0.74
CA LEU A 148 -7.60 0.90 -1.08
C LEU A 148 -8.04 1.73 0.12
N LEU A 149 -9.11 1.33 0.82
CA LEU A 149 -9.63 2.06 1.98
C LEU A 149 -8.61 2.15 3.11
N MET A 150 -7.91 1.05 3.41
CA MET A 150 -6.83 1.04 4.40
C MET A 150 -5.66 1.94 3.98
N THR A 151 -5.28 1.92 2.71
CA THR A 151 -4.21 2.79 2.17
C THR A 151 -4.58 4.26 2.33
N LEU A 152 -5.80 4.65 1.94
CA LEU A 152 -6.30 6.02 2.09
C LEU A 152 -6.35 6.45 3.56
N GLY A 153 -6.85 5.58 4.45
CA GLY A 153 -6.89 5.85 5.89
C GLY A 153 -5.50 6.06 6.50
N ALA A 154 -4.55 5.19 6.16
CA ALA A 154 -3.17 5.30 6.62
C ALA A 154 -2.48 6.57 6.12
N ILE A 155 -2.68 6.93 4.85
CA ILE A 155 -2.16 8.16 4.26
C ILE A 155 -2.76 9.39 4.94
N MET A 156 -4.08 9.43 5.14
CA MET A 156 -4.71 10.55 5.87
C MET A 156 -4.17 10.66 7.29
N SER A 157 -3.99 9.55 7.99
CA SER A 157 -3.39 9.53 9.33
C SER A 157 -1.98 10.14 9.34
N ILE A 158 -1.16 9.81 8.34
CA ILE A 158 0.17 10.41 8.13
C ILE A 158 0.07 11.91 7.86
N VAL A 159 -0.81 12.35 6.95
CA VAL A 159 -0.98 13.77 6.61
C VAL A 159 -1.42 14.58 7.83
N LEU A 160 -2.40 14.10 8.57
CA LEU A 160 -2.89 14.74 9.80
C LEU A 160 -1.80 14.80 10.88
N ALA A 161 -0.94 13.78 10.97
CA ALA A 161 0.18 13.78 11.91
C ALA A 161 1.25 14.85 11.59
N ILE A 162 1.38 15.26 10.33
CA ILE A 162 2.30 16.32 9.87
C ILE A 162 1.71 17.72 10.05
N GLN A 163 0.38 17.86 10.05
CA GLN A 163 -0.29 19.17 10.21
C GLN A 163 -0.46 19.58 11.69
N TRP A 164 -0.56 18.62 12.62
CA TRP A 164 -0.66 18.87 14.06
C TRP A 164 0.64 19.07 14.91
N PRO A 165 1.87 19.26 14.39
CA PRO A 165 3.03 19.53 15.24
C PRO A 165 2.97 20.88 15.98
N ASN A 166 2.12 21.82 15.56
CA ASN A 166 2.18 23.22 15.98
C ASN A 166 1.26 23.62 17.15
N GLU A 167 0.45 22.72 17.71
CA GLU A 167 -0.48 23.07 18.80
C GLU A 167 -0.06 22.56 20.19
N ALA A 168 1.07 21.88 20.29
CA ALA A 168 1.60 21.40 21.57
C ALA A 168 2.88 22.18 21.95
N SER A 169 2.73 23.49 22.17
CA SER A 169 3.69 24.32 22.90
C SER A 169 2.96 25.10 23.98
#